data_AF-A0A2M8B5Z3-F1
#
_entry.id   AF-A0A2M8B5Z3-F1
#
_cell.length_a   1.000
_cell.length_b   1.000
_cell.length_c   1.000
_cell.angle_alpha   90.00
_cell.angle_beta   90.00
_cell.angle_gamma   90.00
#
_symmetry.space_group_name_H-M   'P 1'
#
loop_
_entity.id
_entity.type
_entity.pdbx_description
1 polymer ?
#
loop_
_entity_poly.entity_id
_entity_poly.type
_entity_poly.pdbx_seq_one_letter_code
_entity_poly.pdbx_strand_id
1 'polypeptide(L)'
;MNARRLGTRLAGSPCKVSGERHRRRTKFARFPVRRSREPLIPCLLLLLLLPLGSCAHPREVPQVDVRAEEEEVIRTSIRAVLEREGYTLEPHEADDRFFTTEWQPAEDRLSRVTVRLTHTTLGFALSTKVVLASADEGQADPIMRFACGGLNWVVTSDTELKAKAKEREAFLGREIQALWQDSRRTLLESQSPR
;
A
#
# COMPACT_ATOMS: atom_id res chain seq x y z
N MET A 1 -54.06 10.27 -18.60
CA MET A 1 -52.80 10.46 -19.36
C MET A 1 -51.63 10.13 -18.44
N ASN A 2 -50.76 9.23 -18.87
CA ASN A 2 -49.74 8.55 -18.03
C ASN A 2 -48.49 9.41 -17.83
N ALA A 3 -48.13 9.70 -16.57
CA ALA A 3 -46.79 10.17 -16.21
C ALA A 3 -45.87 8.95 -16.05
N ARG A 4 -45.03 8.70 -17.05
CA ARG A 4 -44.00 7.66 -17.00
C ARG A 4 -42.83 8.12 -16.14
N ARG A 5 -42.40 7.22 -15.26
CA ARG A 5 -41.16 7.24 -14.47
C ARG A 5 -39.94 7.49 -15.33
N LEU A 6 -39.00 8.28 -14.83
CA LEU A 6 -37.59 8.23 -15.21
C LEU A 6 -36.77 8.13 -13.93
N GLY A 7 -36.38 6.89 -13.60
CA GLY A 7 -35.28 6.62 -12.69
C GLY A 7 -34.07 6.24 -13.54
N THR A 8 -32.95 6.92 -13.35
CA THR A 8 -31.66 6.52 -13.91
C THR A 8 -30.70 6.26 -12.76
N ARG A 9 -30.51 4.97 -12.48
CA ARG A 9 -29.40 4.45 -11.67
C ARG A 9 -28.12 4.64 -12.48
N LEU A 10 -27.18 5.44 -11.99
CA LEU A 10 -25.80 5.44 -12.48
C LEU A 10 -25.07 4.28 -11.80
N ALA A 11 -25.06 3.14 -12.48
CA ALA A 11 -24.16 2.04 -12.14
C ALA A 11 -22.75 2.45 -12.57
N GLY A 12 -21.86 2.65 -11.59
CA GLY A 12 -20.43 2.90 -11.80
C GLY A 12 -19.83 1.76 -12.61
N SER A 13 -19.44 2.06 -13.84
CA SER A 13 -18.72 1.12 -14.69
C SER A 13 -17.22 1.24 -14.38
N PRO A 14 -16.51 0.14 -14.12
CA PRO A 14 -15.07 0.18 -13.88
C PRO A 14 -14.33 0.64 -15.14
N CYS A 15 -13.43 1.61 -14.97
CA CYS A 15 -12.70 2.26 -16.06
C CYS A 15 -11.68 1.29 -16.68
N LYS A 16 -11.73 1.11 -18.00
CA LYS A 16 -10.74 0.33 -18.76
C LYS A 16 -9.50 1.17 -19.04
N VAL A 17 -8.37 0.77 -18.46
CA VAL A 17 -7.05 1.33 -18.76
C VAL A 17 -6.46 0.59 -19.97
N SER A 18 -6.22 1.29 -21.08
CA SER A 18 -5.47 0.73 -22.22
C SER A 18 -3.97 0.98 -22.00
N GLY A 19 -3.22 -0.08 -21.70
CA GLY A 19 -1.79 -0.02 -21.40
C GLY A 19 -0.93 -0.27 -22.64
N GLU A 20 -0.68 0.76 -23.45
CA GLU A 20 0.35 0.71 -24.50
C GLU A 20 1.73 0.95 -23.85
N ARG A 21 2.50 -0.10 -23.55
CA ARG A 21 3.88 0.05 -23.03
C ARG A 21 4.94 -0.20 -24.08
N HIS A 22 5.52 0.91 -24.51
CA HIS A 22 6.73 1.00 -25.30
C HIS A 22 7.92 0.34 -24.58
N ARG A 23 8.49 -0.69 -25.22
CA ARG A 23 9.56 -1.54 -24.69
C ARG A 23 10.92 -0.90 -24.98
N ARG A 24 11.50 -0.15 -24.04
CA ARG A 24 12.91 0.27 -24.12
C ARG A 24 13.81 -0.57 -23.22
N ARG A 25 14.58 -1.44 -23.88
CA ARG A 25 15.77 -2.13 -23.36
C ARG A 25 16.81 -1.11 -22.90
N THR A 26 17.29 -1.24 -21.67
CA THR A 26 18.63 -0.78 -21.29
C THR A 26 19.42 -1.93 -20.67
N LYS A 27 20.67 -1.98 -21.10
CA LYS A 27 21.64 -3.06 -20.94
C LYS A 27 22.59 -2.72 -19.77
N PHE A 28 22.88 -3.75 -18.96
CA PHE A 28 24.11 -4.03 -18.21
C PHE A 28 24.80 -2.93 -17.37
N ALA A 29 24.99 -3.23 -16.09
CA ALA A 29 26.33 -3.26 -15.48
C ALA A 29 26.34 -4.29 -14.33
N ARG A 30 27.15 -5.35 -14.50
CA ARG A 30 27.40 -6.38 -13.49
C ARG A 30 28.47 -5.86 -12.54
N PHE A 31 28.17 -5.73 -11.26
CA PHE A 31 29.17 -5.45 -10.23
C PHE A 31 29.69 -6.78 -9.64
N PRO A 32 31.01 -7.00 -9.57
CA PRO A 32 31.58 -8.25 -9.06
C PRO A 32 31.43 -8.39 -7.55
N VAL A 33 30.95 -9.56 -7.15
CA VAL A 33 30.88 -10.09 -5.78
C VAL A 33 32.30 -10.24 -5.22
N ARG A 34 32.68 -9.43 -4.23
CA ARG A 34 33.85 -9.71 -3.39
C ARG A 34 33.46 -10.68 -2.28
N ARG A 35 33.84 -11.94 -2.46
CA ARG A 35 33.87 -12.99 -1.43
C ARG A 35 35.04 -12.70 -0.50
N SER A 36 34.78 -12.30 0.74
CA SER A 36 35.76 -12.44 1.83
C SER A 36 35.65 -13.85 2.41
N ARG A 37 36.77 -14.57 2.34
CA ARG A 37 37.02 -15.86 3.00
C ARG A 37 37.74 -15.55 4.30
N GLU A 38 37.23 -16.04 5.43
CA GLU A 38 38.07 -16.34 6.59
C GLU A 38 37.62 -17.68 7.23
N PRO A 39 38.56 -18.47 7.78
CA PRO A 39 38.37 -19.89 8.05
C PRO A 39 38.02 -20.23 9.50
N LEU A 40 37.26 -21.34 9.63
CA LEU A 40 37.33 -22.40 10.64
C LEU A 40 38.10 -22.13 11.96
N ILE A 41 37.36 -22.10 13.08
CA ILE A 41 37.83 -22.68 14.35
C ILE A 41 36.74 -23.63 14.89
N PRO A 42 37.01 -24.94 14.96
CA PRO A 42 36.13 -25.94 15.55
C PRO A 42 36.48 -26.11 17.04
N CYS A 43 35.58 -25.76 17.95
CA CYS A 43 35.68 -26.20 19.34
C CYS A 43 34.64 -27.29 19.59
N LEU A 44 35.17 -28.52 19.70
CA LEU A 44 34.55 -29.69 20.30
C LEU A 44 33.78 -29.32 21.59
N LEU A 45 32.54 -29.77 21.78
CA LEU A 45 32.18 -31.10 22.31
C LEU A 45 32.61 -31.28 23.77
N LEU A 46 31.74 -30.87 24.71
CA LEU A 46 31.66 -31.21 26.14
C LEU A 46 30.55 -30.30 26.73
N LEU A 47 29.31 -30.75 26.95
CA LEU A 47 28.90 -31.62 28.05
C LEU A 47 27.53 -32.23 27.73
N LEU A 48 27.55 -33.51 27.36
CA LEU A 48 26.49 -34.45 27.73
C LEU A 48 26.46 -34.51 29.26
N LEU A 49 25.29 -34.26 29.87
CA LEU A 49 24.69 -35.01 30.98
C LEU A 49 23.82 -34.09 31.88
N LEU A 50 22.64 -34.64 32.20
CA LEU A 50 21.68 -34.32 33.30
C LEU A 50 20.45 -33.49 32.89
N PRO A 51 19.27 -33.77 33.47
CA PRO A 51 18.56 -35.06 33.54
C PRO A 51 17.12 -34.94 33.00
N LEU A 52 16.55 -36.09 32.62
CA LEU A 52 15.12 -36.30 32.40
C LEU A 52 14.35 -35.91 33.68
N GLY A 53 13.62 -34.79 33.64
CA GLY A 53 12.85 -34.36 34.79
C GLY A 53 12.07 -33.08 34.53
N SER A 54 10.98 -33.18 33.77
CA SER A 54 9.65 -32.63 34.12
C SER A 54 8.79 -32.53 32.86
N CYS A 55 7.86 -33.47 32.69
CA CYS A 55 6.72 -33.31 31.80
C CYS A 55 5.71 -32.37 32.46
N ALA A 56 6.08 -31.10 32.65
CA ALA A 56 5.10 -30.04 32.68
C ALA A 56 4.78 -29.74 31.23
N HIS A 57 3.62 -30.19 30.74
CA HIS A 57 3.08 -29.67 29.48
C HIS A 57 3.10 -28.14 29.59
N PRO A 58 3.89 -27.41 28.79
CA PRO A 58 3.70 -25.98 28.70
C PRO A 58 2.27 -25.82 28.22
N ARG A 59 1.42 -25.29 29.09
CA ARG A 59 0.09 -24.82 28.72
C ARG A 59 0.34 -23.92 27.53
N GLU A 60 -0.13 -24.30 26.35
CA GLU A 60 0.02 -23.53 25.12
C GLU A 60 -0.65 -22.18 25.35
N VAL A 61 0.12 -21.21 25.82
CA VAL A 61 -0.27 -19.81 25.74
C VAL A 61 -0.19 -19.52 24.26
N PRO A 62 -1.30 -19.16 23.59
CA PRO A 62 -1.24 -18.79 22.18
C PRO A 62 -0.21 -17.67 22.06
N GLN A 63 0.92 -17.97 21.42
CA GLN A 63 1.87 -16.93 21.02
C GLN A 63 1.14 -16.16 19.93
N VAL A 64 0.45 -15.10 20.37
CA VAL A 64 -0.05 -14.07 19.49
C VAL A 64 1.17 -13.53 18.75
N ASP A 65 1.21 -13.74 17.43
CA ASP A 65 2.26 -13.16 16.60
C ASP A 65 2.03 -11.65 16.57
N VAL A 66 2.65 -10.96 17.52
CA VAL A 66 2.59 -9.50 17.68
C VAL A 66 2.85 -8.79 16.34
N ARG A 67 3.67 -9.39 15.47
CA ARG A 67 3.96 -8.86 14.14
C ARG A 67 2.76 -8.94 13.21
N ALA A 68 2.00 -10.03 13.23
CA ALA A 68 0.79 -10.19 12.43
C ALA A 68 -0.31 -9.21 12.90
N GLU A 69 -0.42 -8.99 14.21
CA GLU A 69 -1.35 -7.98 14.76
C GLU A 69 -0.93 -6.55 14.40
N GLU A 70 0.36 -6.22 14.52
CA GLU A 70 0.87 -4.91 14.08
C GLU A 70 0.62 -4.70 12.57
N GLU A 71 0.82 -5.72 11.75
CA GLU A 71 0.53 -5.67 10.32
C GLU A 71 -0.96 -5.36 10.08
N GLU A 72 -1.86 -6.07 10.74
CA GLU A 72 -3.30 -5.86 10.59
C GLU A 72 -3.76 -4.46 11.05
N VAL A 73 -3.16 -3.92 12.12
CA VAL A 73 -3.40 -2.55 12.57
C VAL A 73 -2.98 -1.53 11.49
N ILE A 74 -1.84 -1.74 10.83
CA ILE A 74 -1.38 -0.87 9.75
C ILE A 74 -2.34 -0.95 8.57
N ARG A 75 -2.71 -2.17 8.14
CA ARG A 75 -3.65 -2.39 7.03
C ARG A 75 -4.98 -1.70 7.30
N THR A 76 -5.51 -1.84 8.51
CA THR A 76 -6.76 -1.20 8.94
C THR A 76 -6.63 0.33 8.92
N SER A 77 -5.51 0.87 9.38
CA SER A 77 -5.23 2.31 9.37
C SER A 77 -5.16 2.87 7.94
N ILE A 78 -4.54 2.15 7.00
CA ILE A 78 -4.49 2.54 5.59
C ILE A 78 -5.91 2.60 5.01
N ARG A 79 -6.71 1.54 5.19
CA ARG A 79 -8.09 1.48 4.67
C ARG A 79 -8.94 2.60 5.25
N ALA A 80 -8.90 2.78 6.56
CA ALA A 80 -9.69 3.79 7.27
C ALA A 80 -9.37 5.22 6.78
N VAL A 81 -8.10 5.56 6.57
CA VAL A 81 -7.74 6.89 6.05
C VAL A 81 -8.18 7.06 4.61
N LEU A 82 -7.95 6.07 3.75
CA LEU A 82 -8.35 6.15 2.34
C LEU A 82 -9.87 6.30 2.20
N GLU A 83 -10.65 5.49 2.92
CA GLU A 83 -12.12 5.56 2.92
C GLU A 83 -12.63 6.89 3.49
N ARG A 84 -12.05 7.38 4.60
CA ARG A 84 -12.40 8.67 5.20
C ARG A 84 -12.14 9.84 4.25
N GLU A 85 -11.09 9.75 3.45
CA GLU A 85 -10.73 10.73 2.42
C GLU A 85 -11.55 10.56 1.12
N GLY A 86 -12.55 9.67 1.13
CA GLY A 86 -13.48 9.43 0.04
C GLY A 86 -13.03 8.39 -0.98
N TYR A 87 -11.83 7.80 -0.83
CA TYR A 87 -11.29 6.83 -1.77
C TYR A 87 -11.91 5.44 -1.63
N THR A 88 -12.28 4.85 -2.76
CA THR A 88 -12.76 3.47 -2.89
C THR A 88 -11.59 2.58 -3.25
N LEU A 89 -11.36 1.51 -2.47
CA LEU A 89 -10.32 0.52 -2.75
C LEU A 89 -10.75 -0.40 -3.90
N GLU A 90 -9.79 -0.80 -4.74
CA GLU A 90 -10.04 -1.80 -5.78
C GLU A 90 -10.31 -3.17 -5.13
N PRO A 91 -11.32 -3.92 -5.61
CA PRO A 91 -11.77 -5.15 -4.95
C PRO A 91 -10.80 -6.35 -5.05
N HIS A 92 -9.66 -6.20 -5.74
CA HIS A 92 -8.74 -7.29 -6.02
C HIS A 92 -7.27 -6.89 -5.85
N GLU A 93 -6.80 -6.96 -4.62
CA GLU A 93 -5.37 -7.03 -4.33
C GLU A 93 -5.00 -8.46 -4.01
N ALA A 94 -4.35 -9.13 -4.97
CA ALA A 94 -3.73 -10.43 -4.74
C ALA A 94 -2.53 -10.35 -3.77
N ASP A 95 -2.05 -9.13 -3.50
CA ASP A 95 -0.97 -8.85 -2.56
C ASP A 95 -1.49 -7.82 -1.54
N ASP A 96 -1.77 -8.29 -0.33
CA ASP A 96 -2.32 -7.52 0.80
C ASP A 96 -1.47 -6.33 1.27
N ARG A 97 -0.37 -6.07 0.57
CA ARG A 97 0.58 -4.99 0.81
C ARG A 97 0.43 -3.81 -0.16
N PHE A 98 -0.50 -3.85 -1.12
CA PHE A 98 -0.61 -2.87 -2.20
C PHE A 98 -1.99 -2.22 -2.34
N PHE A 99 -2.37 -1.36 -1.39
CA PHE A 99 -3.65 -0.66 -1.37
C PHE A 99 -3.79 0.32 -2.53
N THR A 100 -4.56 -0.05 -3.54
CA THR A 100 -4.80 0.71 -4.75
C THR A 100 -6.25 1.13 -4.81
N THR A 101 -6.48 2.42 -5.01
CA THR A 101 -7.83 2.95 -5.13
C THR A 101 -8.30 2.91 -6.57
N GLU A 102 -9.61 2.92 -6.75
CA GLU A 102 -10.21 3.28 -8.01
C GLU A 102 -9.81 4.72 -8.39
N TRP A 103 -9.95 5.04 -9.67
CA TRP A 103 -9.88 6.42 -10.13
C TRP A 103 -11.13 7.18 -9.68
N GLN A 104 -10.93 8.27 -8.96
CA GLN A 104 -12.03 9.07 -8.43
C GLN A 104 -12.01 10.50 -8.94
N PRO A 105 -13.18 11.03 -9.33
CA PRO A 105 -13.32 12.44 -9.69
C PRO A 105 -13.30 13.34 -8.46
N ALA A 106 -12.52 14.40 -8.56
CA ALA A 106 -12.62 15.63 -7.79
C ALA A 106 -12.95 16.79 -8.76
N GLU A 107 -13.29 17.97 -8.23
CA GLU A 107 -13.86 19.09 -9.02
C GLU A 107 -13.17 19.36 -10.37
N ASP A 108 -11.84 19.37 -10.41
CA ASP A 108 -11.04 19.70 -11.59
C ASP A 108 -10.08 18.57 -12.03
N ARG A 109 -10.15 17.40 -11.40
CA ARG A 109 -9.13 16.36 -11.52
C ARG A 109 -9.64 14.97 -11.23
N LEU A 110 -8.95 13.98 -11.77
CA LEU A 110 -9.09 12.59 -11.38
C LEU A 110 -7.90 12.19 -10.51
N SER A 111 -8.16 11.50 -9.41
CA SER A 111 -7.12 11.06 -8.49
C SER A 111 -7.13 9.54 -8.36
N ARG A 112 -5.95 8.94 -8.29
CA ARG A 112 -5.75 7.55 -7.87
C ARG A 112 -4.61 7.47 -6.88
N VAL A 113 -4.80 6.68 -5.83
CA VAL A 113 -3.82 6.49 -4.77
C VAL A 113 -3.35 5.04 -4.78
N THR A 114 -2.06 4.86 -4.55
CA THR A 114 -1.45 3.56 -4.28
C THR A 114 -0.62 3.68 -3.01
N VAL A 115 -0.93 2.89 -1.99
CA VAL A 115 -0.13 2.77 -0.76
C VAL A 115 0.50 1.39 -0.75
N ARG A 116 1.81 1.36 -0.57
CA ARG A 116 2.60 0.13 -0.44
C ARG A 116 3.09 -0.03 0.99
N LEU A 117 2.75 -1.16 1.59
CA LEU A 117 3.33 -1.64 2.85
C LEU A 117 4.56 -2.51 2.55
N THR A 118 5.68 -2.23 3.20
CA THR A 118 6.92 -2.99 3.01
C THR A 118 7.48 -3.43 4.35
N HIS A 119 7.87 -4.70 4.45
CA HIS A 119 8.57 -5.21 5.62
C HIS A 119 10.04 -4.85 5.50
N THR A 120 10.58 -4.29 6.57
CA THR A 120 11.97 -3.92 6.73
C THR A 120 12.58 -4.69 7.89
N THR A 121 13.90 -4.62 8.04
CA THR A 121 14.60 -5.17 9.21
C THR A 121 14.21 -4.46 10.51
N LEU A 122 13.71 -3.23 10.43
CA LEU A 122 13.35 -2.39 11.58
C LEU A 122 11.84 -2.37 11.88
N GLY A 123 11.04 -3.18 11.18
CA GLY A 123 9.58 -3.18 11.26
C GLY A 123 8.94 -2.89 9.91
N PHE A 124 7.91 -2.05 9.88
CA PHE A 124 7.15 -1.75 8.67
C PHE A 124 7.49 -0.37 8.11
N ALA A 125 7.44 -0.23 6.79
CA ALA A 125 7.59 1.03 6.07
C ALA A 125 6.44 1.22 5.08
N LEU A 126 6.00 2.47 4.93
CA LEU A 126 4.92 2.86 4.04
C LEU A 126 5.44 3.75 2.91
N SER A 127 4.93 3.51 1.71
CA SER A 127 5.14 4.38 0.55
C SER A 127 3.80 4.72 -0.07
N THR A 128 3.44 6.00 -0.07
CA THR A 128 2.21 6.49 -0.69
C THR A 128 2.55 7.17 -2.00
N LYS A 129 1.78 6.84 -3.04
CA LYS A 129 1.86 7.45 -4.37
C LYS A 129 0.48 7.94 -4.78
N VAL A 130 0.41 9.17 -5.26
CA VAL A 130 -0.81 9.76 -5.81
C VAL A 130 -0.55 10.09 -7.27
N VAL A 131 -1.49 9.72 -8.13
CA VAL A 131 -1.48 10.11 -9.54
C VAL A 131 -2.71 10.98 -9.78
N LEU A 132 -2.48 12.16 -10.32
CA LEU A 132 -3.53 13.09 -10.74
C LEU A 132 -3.61 13.11 -12.26
N ALA A 133 -4.83 13.17 -12.78
CA ALA A 133 -5.14 13.40 -14.18
C ALA A 133 -6.04 14.64 -14.29
N SER A 134 -5.88 15.41 -15.36
CA SER A 134 -6.77 16.52 -15.72
C SER A 134 -7.66 16.13 -16.90
N ALA A 135 -8.71 16.90 -17.17
CA ALA A 135 -9.52 16.69 -18.36
C ALA A 135 -8.65 16.87 -19.63
N ASP A 136 -8.93 16.08 -20.67
CA ASP A 136 -8.25 16.19 -21.97
C ASP A 136 -8.78 17.39 -22.74
N GLU A 137 -8.09 18.52 -22.63
CA GLU A 137 -8.38 19.75 -23.40
C GLU A 137 -7.53 19.85 -24.68
N GLY A 138 -7.07 18.72 -25.22
CA GLY A 138 -6.24 18.69 -26.43
C GLY A 138 -4.74 18.81 -26.15
N GLN A 139 -4.28 18.30 -25.00
CA GLN A 139 -2.86 18.36 -24.63
C GLN A 139 -1.99 17.47 -25.52
N ALA A 140 -0.89 18.04 -26.02
CA ALA A 140 -0.06 17.44 -27.07
C ALA A 140 0.79 16.25 -26.62
N ASP A 141 1.10 16.12 -25.32
CA ASP A 141 2.00 15.06 -24.81
C ASP A 141 1.52 14.44 -23.48
N PRO A 142 0.49 13.57 -23.53
CA PRO A 142 -0.01 12.84 -22.37
C PRO A 142 0.92 11.66 -22.00
N ILE A 143 1.19 11.46 -20.71
CA ILE A 143 1.85 10.24 -20.21
C ILE A 143 0.88 9.05 -20.29
N MET A 144 -0.40 9.29 -19.98
CA MET A 144 -1.46 8.29 -20.02
C MET A 144 -2.80 8.96 -20.32
N ARG A 145 -3.66 8.32 -21.12
CA ARG A 145 -5.04 8.74 -21.39
C ARG A 145 -6.02 7.64 -21.06
N PHE A 146 -7.19 7.99 -20.55
CA PHE A 146 -8.27 7.05 -20.30
C PHE A 146 -9.61 7.76 -20.14
N ALA A 147 -10.71 7.02 -20.31
CA ALA A 147 -12.05 7.54 -20.18
C ALA A 147 -12.64 7.18 -18.81
N CYS A 148 -13.18 8.17 -18.11
CA CYS A 148 -13.85 8.02 -16.82
C CYS A 148 -15.01 9.03 -16.72
N GLY A 149 -16.21 8.55 -16.36
CA GLY A 149 -17.38 9.41 -16.18
C GLY A 149 -17.85 10.14 -17.46
N GLY A 150 -17.61 9.56 -18.65
CA GLY A 150 -17.97 10.18 -19.93
C GLY A 150 -17.01 11.29 -20.40
N LEU A 151 -15.94 11.54 -19.63
CA LEU A 151 -14.87 12.48 -19.99
C LEU A 151 -13.57 11.73 -20.29
N ASN A 152 -12.72 12.35 -21.09
CA ASN A 152 -11.35 11.90 -21.30
C ASN A 152 -10.45 12.58 -20.29
N TRP A 153 -9.59 11.80 -19.65
CA TRP A 153 -8.65 12.25 -18.64
C TRP A 153 -7.22 11.93 -19.09
N VAL A 154 -6.30 12.84 -18.75
CA VAL A 154 -4.90 12.75 -19.12
C VAL A 154 -4.01 12.95 -17.90
N VAL A 155 -3.09 12.01 -17.70
CA VAL A 155 -1.96 12.20 -16.78
C VAL A 155 -0.86 12.86 -17.59
N THR A 156 -0.40 14.02 -17.15
CA THR A 156 0.64 14.79 -17.86
C THR A 156 1.90 14.89 -17.01
N SER A 157 2.97 15.40 -17.63
CA SER A 157 4.21 15.74 -16.91
C SER A 157 4.15 17.11 -16.23
N ASP A 158 2.98 17.76 -16.17
CA ASP A 158 2.79 19.10 -15.63
C ASP A 158 3.34 19.21 -14.20
N THR A 159 4.17 20.23 -14.00
CA THR A 159 4.83 20.52 -12.73
C THR A 159 3.82 20.86 -11.64
N GLU A 160 2.72 21.54 -11.96
CA GLU A 160 1.69 21.90 -10.98
C GLU A 160 0.92 20.67 -10.51
N LEU A 161 0.45 19.82 -11.43
CA LEU A 161 -0.22 18.57 -11.08
C LEU A 161 0.70 17.63 -10.29
N LYS A 162 1.99 17.59 -10.62
CA LYS A 162 2.99 16.85 -9.84
C LYS A 162 3.15 17.42 -8.43
N ALA A 163 3.19 18.74 -8.27
CA ALA A 163 3.28 19.38 -6.97
C ALA A 163 2.05 19.07 -6.11
N LYS A 164 0.85 19.20 -6.67
CA LYS A 164 -0.43 18.84 -6.03
C LYS A 164 -0.47 17.35 -5.64
N ALA A 165 0.00 16.46 -6.53
CA ALA A 165 0.09 15.05 -6.23
C ALA A 165 1.04 14.77 -5.05
N LYS A 166 2.20 15.44 -5.02
CA LYS A 166 3.19 15.32 -3.93
C LYS A 166 2.68 15.84 -2.60
N GLU A 167 1.95 16.95 -2.61
CA GLU A 167 1.29 17.49 -1.41
C GLU A 167 0.26 16.49 -0.87
N ARG A 168 -0.56 15.91 -1.76
CA ARG A 168 -1.54 14.89 -1.38
C ARG A 168 -0.88 13.61 -0.88
N GLU A 169 0.22 13.16 -1.50
CA GLU A 169 1.03 12.03 -1.00
C GLU A 169 1.51 12.27 0.42
N ALA A 170 2.09 13.45 0.68
CA ALA A 170 2.61 13.82 2.00
C ALA A 170 1.48 13.91 3.03
N PHE A 171 0.34 14.48 2.65
CA PHE A 171 -0.84 14.54 3.51
C PHE A 171 -1.33 13.15 3.90
N LEU A 172 -1.62 12.28 2.92
CA LEU A 172 -2.11 10.93 3.18
C LEU A 172 -1.10 10.10 3.97
N GLY A 173 0.20 10.22 3.66
CA GLY A 173 1.26 9.56 4.40
C GLY A 173 1.29 9.95 5.89
N ARG A 174 1.12 11.24 6.21
CA ARG A 174 1.04 11.71 7.59
C ARG A 174 -0.20 11.20 8.31
N GLU A 175 -1.37 11.25 7.67
CA GLU A 175 -2.63 10.80 8.27
C GLU A 175 -2.60 9.30 8.59
N ILE A 176 -2.11 8.47 7.66
CA ILE A 176 -1.94 7.03 7.88
C ILE A 176 -0.97 6.78 9.03
N GLN A 177 0.17 7.49 9.04
CA GLN A 177 1.17 7.34 10.09
C GLN A 177 0.60 7.71 11.47
N ALA A 178 -0.15 8.81 11.57
CA ALA A 178 -0.76 9.25 12.82
C ALA A 178 -1.74 8.20 13.34
N LEU A 179 -2.67 7.74 12.50
CA LEU A 179 -3.66 6.74 12.89
C LEU A 179 -3.01 5.41 13.27
N TRP A 180 -1.96 5.00 12.55
CA TRP A 180 -1.20 3.80 12.90
C TRP A 180 -0.55 3.93 14.28
N GLN A 181 0.16 5.03 14.56
CA GLN A 181 0.84 5.19 15.85
C GLN A 181 -0.14 5.19 17.03
N ASP A 182 -1.30 5.83 16.86
CA ASP A 182 -2.33 5.84 17.90
C ASP A 182 -2.95 4.44 18.09
N SER A 183 -3.26 3.74 17.00
CA SER A 183 -3.81 2.37 17.07
C SER A 183 -2.83 1.39 17.69
N ARG A 184 -1.53 1.53 17.39
CA ARG A 184 -0.46 0.72 17.96
C ARG A 184 -0.32 0.96 19.46
N ARG A 185 -0.45 2.21 19.93
CA ARG A 185 -0.44 2.53 21.37
C ARG A 185 -1.55 1.77 22.09
N THR A 186 -2.77 1.82 21.56
CA THR A 186 -3.93 1.11 22.12
C THR A 186 -3.72 -0.41 22.15
N LEU A 187 -3.16 -0.99 21.08
CA LEU A 187 -2.83 -2.42 21.04
C LEU A 187 -1.86 -2.80 22.16
N LEU A 188 -0.75 -2.06 22.32
CA LEU A 188 0.25 -2.34 23.35
C LEU A 188 -0.29 -2.17 24.78
N GLU A 189 -1.16 -1.18 25.00
CA GLU A 189 -1.84 -0.97 26.29
C GLU A 189 -2.74 -2.16 26.64
N SER A 190 -3.46 -2.73 25.68
CA SER A 190 -4.32 -3.90 25.90
C SER A 190 -3.54 -5.19 26.23
N GLN A 191 -2.25 -5.23 25.88
CA GLN A 191 -1.38 -6.41 26.05
C GLN A 191 -0.53 -6.36 27.32
N SER A 192 -0.56 -5.27 28.09
CA SER A 192 0.18 -5.13 29.35
C SER A 192 -0.72 -5.48 30.54
N PRO A 193 -0.72 -6.72 31.07
CA PRO A 193 -1.49 -7.07 32.26
C PRO A 193 -0.97 -6.25 33.45
N ARG A 194 -1.90 -5.65 34.21
CA ARG A 194 -1.61 -5.00 35.49
C ARG A 194 -1.24 -6.02 36.56
#